data_AF-A0AAW2E1J8-F1
#
_entry.id   AF-A0AAW2E1J8-F1
#
_cell.length_a   1.000
_cell.length_b   1.000
_cell.length_c   1.000
_cell.angle_alpha   90.00
_cell.angle_beta   90.00
_cell.angle_gamma   90.00
#
_symmetry.space_group_name_H-M   'P 1'
#
loop_
_entity.id
_entity.type
_entity.pdbx_description
1 polymer ?
#
loop_
_entity_poly.entity_id
_entity_poly.type
_entity_poly.pdbx_seq_one_letter_code
_entity_poly.pdbx_strand_id
1 'polypeptide(L)'
;MMTKQACSKPIELCDNILPRVLPFDHHTVKHYGKNSFTWLGPRPCVNIMSPEHIKDVFTKIGMKLMCKCTWVFSSIKQLNFLP
;
A
#
# COMPACT_ATOMS: atom_id res chain seq x y z
N MET A 1 -3.61 15.83 10.09
CA MET A 1 -3.15 14.42 9.99
C MET A 1 -4.11 13.68 9.06
N MET A 2 -3.61 12.95 8.07
CA MET A 2 -4.42 12.30 7.00
C MET A 2 -5.60 11.48 7.54
N THR A 3 -5.42 10.82 8.70
CA THR A 3 -6.49 10.08 9.39
C THR A 3 -7.69 10.95 9.77
N LYS A 4 -7.46 12.20 10.20
CA LYS A 4 -8.54 13.15 10.53
C LYS A 4 -9.34 13.55 9.29
N GLN A 5 -8.67 13.73 8.15
CA GLN A 5 -9.33 14.03 6.87
C GLN A 5 -10.14 12.85 6.37
N ALA A 6 -9.61 11.63 6.48
CA ALA A 6 -10.31 10.41 6.05
C ALA A 6 -11.54 10.08 6.92
N CYS A 7 -11.53 10.47 8.21
CA CYS A 7 -12.66 10.29 9.12
C CYS A 7 -13.61 11.50 9.16
N SER A 8 -13.42 12.52 8.31
CA SER A 8 -14.24 13.75 8.35
C SER A 8 -15.66 13.57 7.86
N LYS A 9 -15.89 12.59 6.97
CA LYS A 9 -17.21 12.28 6.41
C LYS A 9 -17.73 10.95 6.96
N PRO A 10 -19.04 10.82 7.21
CA PRO A 10 -19.66 9.53 7.49
C PRO A 10 -19.47 8.59 6.28
N ILE A 11 -19.36 7.29 6.57
CA ILE A 11 -19.20 6.22 5.58
C ILE A 11 -20.54 5.50 5.45
N GLU A 12 -21.01 5.27 4.23
CA GLU A 12 -22.14 4.38 3.97
C GLU A 12 -21.70 2.91 3.98
N LEU A 13 -22.65 1.99 4.21
CA LEU A 13 -22.33 0.57 4.35
C LEU A 13 -21.66 -0.05 3.12
N CYS A 14 -21.89 0.52 1.93
CA CYS A 14 -21.35 0.08 0.65
C CYS A 14 -20.13 0.90 0.18
N ASP A 15 -19.69 1.90 0.94
CA ASP A 15 -18.57 2.75 0.53
C ASP A 15 -17.23 2.04 0.69
N ASN A 16 -16.26 2.45 -0.13
CA ASN A 16 -14.88 1.97 -0.04
C ASN A 16 -14.26 2.37 1.30
N ILE A 17 -13.97 1.39 2.14
CA ILE A 17 -13.42 1.57 3.50
C ILE A 17 -11.90 1.86 3.44
N LEU A 18 -11.23 1.45 2.37
CA LEU A 18 -9.78 1.57 2.14
C LEU A 18 -9.20 2.98 2.40
N PRO A 19 -9.74 4.08 1.84
CA PRO A 19 -9.24 5.43 2.12
C PRO A 19 -9.30 5.82 3.60
N ARG A 20 -10.09 5.13 4.42
CA ARG A 20 -10.20 5.38 5.87
C ARG A 20 -9.31 4.48 6.70
N VAL A 21 -9.18 3.20 6.34
CA VAL A 21 -8.29 2.26 7.04
C VAL A 21 -6.82 2.57 6.74
N LEU A 22 -6.51 2.90 5.48
CA LEU A 22 -5.15 3.11 4.99
C LEU A 22 -5.04 4.42 4.19
N PRO A 23 -5.30 5.59 4.80
CA PRO A 23 -5.32 6.87 4.09
C PRO A 23 -3.98 7.22 3.44
N PHE A 24 -2.87 6.86 4.10
CA PHE A 24 -1.52 7.17 3.61
C PHE A 24 -1.15 6.33 2.39
N ASP A 25 -1.40 5.03 2.42
CA ASP A 25 -1.12 4.13 1.29
C ASP A 25 -2.04 4.43 0.12
N HIS A 26 -3.34 4.64 0.37
CA HIS A 26 -4.30 5.00 -0.67
C HIS A 26 -3.91 6.31 -1.37
N HIS A 27 -3.53 7.34 -0.61
CA HIS A 27 -3.04 8.60 -1.17
C HIS A 27 -1.74 8.39 -1.97
N THR A 28 -0.79 7.64 -1.44
CA THR A 28 0.50 7.39 -2.12
C THR A 28 0.29 6.67 -3.44
N VAL A 29 -0.51 5.60 -3.46
CA VAL A 29 -0.80 4.86 -4.69
C VAL A 29 -1.56 5.72 -5.69
N LYS A 30 -2.49 6.55 -5.23
CA LYS A 30 -3.25 7.47 -6.09
C LYS A 30 -2.38 8.53 -6.74
N HIS A 31 -1.39 9.06 -6.03
CA HIS A 31 -0.55 10.18 -6.51
C HIS A 31 0.72 9.72 -7.23
N TYR A 32 1.37 8.66 -6.76
CA TYR A 32 2.67 8.19 -7.27
C TYR A 32 2.57 6.87 -8.03
N GLY A 33 1.40 6.22 -8.03
CA GLY A 33 1.13 5.03 -8.80
C GLY A 33 1.58 3.72 -8.14
N LYS A 34 1.59 2.68 -8.97
CA LYS A 34 1.82 1.27 -8.58
C LYS A 34 3.23 0.99 -8.06
N ASN A 35 4.20 1.80 -8.50
CA ASN A 35 5.58 1.73 -8.05
C ASN A 35 5.92 3.05 -7.37
N SER A 36 5.97 3.06 -6.04
CA SER A 36 6.13 4.29 -5.25
C SER A 36 7.10 4.12 -4.10
N PHE A 37 7.71 5.22 -3.66
CA PHE A 37 8.60 5.25 -2.51
C PHE A 37 7.86 5.87 -1.32
N THR A 38 7.91 5.18 -0.18
CA THR A 38 7.33 5.62 1.08
C THR A 38 8.37 5.57 2.20
N TRP A 39 8.10 6.25 3.30
CA TRP A 39 8.97 6.23 4.48
C TRP A 39 8.23 5.67 5.68
N LEU A 40 8.77 4.59 6.25
CA LEU A 40 8.36 4.07 7.56
C LEU A 40 9.33 4.61 8.60
N GLY A 41 9.05 5.81 9.09
CA GLY A 41 10.00 6.57 9.92
C GLY A 41 11.27 6.91 9.11
N PRO A 42 12.49 6.69 9.63
CA PRO A 42 13.72 6.97 8.90
C PRO A 42 14.04 5.92 7.82
N ARG A 43 13.21 4.87 7.68
CA ARG A 43 13.47 3.75 6.77
C ARG A 43 12.70 3.94 5.46
N PRO A 44 13.38 4.13 4.31
CA PRO A 44 12.71 4.15 3.03
C PRO A 44 12.18 2.75 2.68
N CYS A 45 10.98 2.72 2.11
CA CYS A 45 10.25 1.55 1.67
C CYS A 45 9.85 1.75 0.21
N VAL A 46 9.92 0.68 -0.58
CA VAL A 46 9.54 0.70 -1.99
C VAL A 46 8.32 -0.19 -2.15
N ASN A 47 7.23 0.39 -2.64
CA ASN A 47 6.02 -0.30 -3.00
C ASN A 47 6.17 -0.73 -4.45
N ILE A 48 6.21 -2.04 -4.70
CA ILE A 48 6.31 -2.62 -6.04
C ILE A 48 5.08 -3.48 -6.25
N MET A 49 4.20 -3.12 -7.19
CA MET A 49 2.92 -3.82 -7.39
C MET A 49 2.88 -4.60 -8.72
N SER A 50 3.90 -4.48 -9.55
CA SER A 50 3.97 -5.21 -10.82
C SER A 50 4.36 -6.68 -10.59
N PRO A 51 3.57 -7.65 -11.09
CA PRO A 51 3.78 -9.07 -10.84
C PRO A 51 5.13 -9.58 -11.38
N GLU A 52 5.61 -9.00 -12.47
CA GLU A 52 6.92 -9.34 -13.06
C GLU A 52 8.06 -8.96 -12.11
N HIS A 53 8.00 -7.75 -11.54
CA HIS A 53 9.02 -7.26 -10.62
C HIS A 53 8.98 -8.00 -9.29
N ILE A 54 7.78 -8.40 -8.83
CA ILE A 54 7.63 -9.22 -7.60
C ILE A 54 8.31 -10.58 -7.79
N LYS A 55 8.09 -11.25 -8.93
CA LYS A 55 8.75 -12.53 -9.25
C LYS A 55 10.27 -12.38 -9.29
N ASP A 56 10.76 -11.30 -9.90
CA ASP A 56 12.18 -11.00 -9.97
C ASP A 56 12.80 -10.77 -8.59
N VAL A 57 12.16 -9.99 -7.72
CA VAL A 57 12.63 -9.76 -6.34
C VAL A 57 12.62 -11.05 -5.53
N PHE A 58 11.57 -11.87 -5.67
CA PHE A 58 11.48 -13.17 -5.02
C PHE A 58 12.59 -14.12 -5.45
N THR A 59 12.93 -14.11 -6.75
CA THR A 59 13.92 -15.03 -7.34
C THR A 59 15.35 -14.57 -7.10
N LYS A 60 15.64 -13.27 -7.25
CA LYS A 60 17.01 -12.72 -7.22
C LYS A 60 17.51 -12.38 -5.82
N ILE A 61 16.62 -11.96 -4.91
CA ILE A 61 17.03 -11.40 -3.61
C ILE A 61 16.72 -12.34 -2.43
N GLY A 62 16.02 -13.45 -2.67
CA GLY A 62 15.87 -14.59 -1.75
C GLY A 62 15.46 -14.24 -0.32
N MET A 63 14.14 -14.26 -0.02
CA MET A 63 13.49 -14.19 1.32
C MET A 63 13.88 -13.03 2.29
N LYS A 64 14.96 -12.28 2.05
CA LYS A 64 15.57 -11.33 2.99
C LYS A 64 14.84 -9.97 3.03
N LEU A 65 14.17 -9.59 1.94
CA LEU A 65 13.28 -8.42 1.91
C LEU A 65 11.82 -8.75 2.25
N MET A 66 11.44 -10.03 2.29
CA MET A 66 10.04 -10.43 2.36
C MET A 66 9.38 -9.91 3.64
N CYS A 67 10.03 -10.05 4.81
CA CYS A 67 9.49 -9.60 6.09
C CYS A 67 9.18 -8.10 6.19
N LYS A 68 9.77 -7.24 5.34
CA LYS A 68 9.45 -5.80 5.31
C LYS A 68 8.34 -5.47 4.33
N CYS A 69 8.27 -6.19 3.22
CA CYS A 69 7.27 -5.96 2.18
C CYS A 69 5.91 -6.58 2.51
N THR A 70 5.82 -7.61 3.36
CA THR A 70 4.55 -8.34 3.60
C THR A 70 3.42 -7.47 4.11
N TRP A 71 3.70 -6.50 5.00
CA TRP A 71 2.67 -5.58 5.51
C TRP A 71 2.14 -4.65 4.42
N VAL A 72 3.04 -4.08 3.62
CA VAL A 72 2.71 -3.23 2.46
C VAL A 72 1.92 -4.02 1.41
N PHE A 73 2.34 -5.25 1.10
CA PHE A 73 1.63 -6.11 0.15
C PHE A 73 0.25 -6.53 0.64
N SER A 74 0.07 -6.79 1.94
CA SER A 74 -1.25 -7.15 2.50
C SER A 74 -2.22 -5.98 2.41
N SER A 75 -1.76 -4.77 2.72
CA SER A 75 -2.51 -3.52 2.56
C SER A 75 -2.85 -3.20 1.10
N ILE A 76 -1.92 -3.45 0.18
CA ILE A 76 -2.07 -3.16 -1.25
C ILE A 76 -2.90 -4.22 -1.99
N LYS A 77 -2.84 -5.50 -1.58
CA LYS A 77 -3.72 -6.53 -2.15
C LYS A 77 -5.19 -6.25 -1.83
N GLN A 78 -5.48 -5.75 -0.63
CA GLN A 78 -6.84 -5.29 -0.31
C GLN A 78 -7.27 -4.10 -1.18
N LEU A 79 -6.32 -3.26 -1.62
CA LEU A 79 -6.59 -2.12 -2.50
C LEU A 79 -6.96 -2.52 -3.96
N ASN A 80 -6.58 -3.71 -4.41
CA ASN A 80 -6.88 -4.21 -5.77
C ASN A 80 -7.99 -5.29 -5.80
N PHE A 81 -8.57 -5.66 -4.66
CA PHE A 81 -9.60 -6.70 -4.56
C PHE A 81 -11.04 -6.15 -4.47
N LEU A 82 -11.22 -4.84 -4.58
CA LEU A 82 -12.53 -4.22 -4.79
C LEU A 82 -12.61 -3.72 -6.25
N PRO A 83 -13.70 -4.03 -6.96
CA PRO A 83 -13.91 -3.64 -8.36
C PRO A 83 -13.95 -2.11 -8.54
#